data_AF-A0A1U8KUC2-F1
#
_entry.id   AF-A0A1U8KUC2-F1
#
_cell.length_a   1.000
_cell.length_b   1.000
_cell.length_c   1.000
_cell.angle_alpha   90.00
_cell.angle_beta   90.00
_cell.angle_gamma   90.00
#
_symmetry.space_group_name_H-M   'P 1'
#
loop_
_entity.id
_entity.type
_entity.pdbx_description
1 polymer ?
#
loop_
_entity_poly.entity_id
_entity_poly.type
_entity_poly.pdbx_seq_one_letter_code
_entity_poly.pdbx_strand_id
1 'polypeptide(L)'
;MIFEFTAKHMLSYELEKSSDTIALNLSNFLEGLMAFPICVPGTAFYRCKKRQQKVIQVISKLVEERMNSGEGGRISKTDFLDQIVEDMRTESFLTKEFANHVLFGILLASFEIVSSTIALAIKYLSDHPSLLQQLTEEHEQILNKTRRDCNPGLEDGLEWEDYKSMYFTHNVSHIYHLSPFIYS
;
A
#
# COMPACT_ATOMS: atom_id res chain seq x y z
N MET A 1 0.68 -8.32 -3.71
CA MET A 1 -0.70 -7.88 -3.49
C MET A 1 -0.80 -6.44 -2.98
N ILE A 2 -0.56 -6.10 -1.70
CA ILE A 2 -0.76 -4.71 -1.23
C ILE A 2 0.26 -3.72 -1.81
N PHE A 3 1.53 -4.12 -1.89
CA PHE A 3 2.57 -3.30 -2.53
C PHE A 3 2.22 -2.96 -3.98
N GLU A 4 1.77 -3.96 -4.75
CA GLU A 4 1.35 -3.78 -6.15
C GLU A 4 0.13 -2.87 -6.25
N PHE A 5 -0.83 -3.00 -5.34
CA PHE A 5 -1.98 -2.12 -5.26
C PHE A 5 -1.56 -0.66 -5.04
N THR A 6 -0.68 -0.41 -4.06
CA THR A 6 -0.16 0.94 -3.77
C THR A 6 0.65 1.48 -4.95
N ALA A 7 1.58 0.69 -5.51
CA ALA A 7 2.41 1.11 -6.62
C ALA A 7 1.58 1.44 -7.87
N LYS A 8 0.56 0.63 -8.17
CA LYS A 8 -0.36 0.87 -9.29
C LYS A 8 -1.20 2.13 -9.08
N HIS A 9 -1.78 2.34 -7.90
CA HIS A 9 -2.68 3.47 -7.68
C HIS A 9 -1.94 4.79 -7.43
N MET A 10 -0.79 4.75 -6.78
CA MET A 10 -0.05 5.98 -6.44
C MET A 10 0.91 6.42 -7.54
N LEU A 11 1.50 5.48 -8.28
CA LEU A 11 2.57 5.77 -9.24
C LEU A 11 2.21 5.41 -10.69
N SER A 12 1.03 4.84 -10.94
CA SER A 12 0.70 4.15 -12.19
C SER A 12 1.77 3.13 -12.60
N TYR A 13 2.46 2.55 -11.61
CA TYR A 13 3.56 1.63 -11.83
C TYR A 13 3.02 0.20 -11.96
N GLU A 14 3.10 -0.36 -13.16
CA GLU A 14 2.86 -1.77 -13.37
C GLU A 14 4.13 -2.56 -13.09
N LEU A 15 4.01 -3.52 -12.19
CA LEU A 15 5.10 -4.41 -11.83
C LEU A 15 5.37 -5.35 -13.01
N GLU A 16 6.28 -5.00 -13.91
CA GLU A 16 6.77 -5.98 -14.89
C GLU A 16 7.42 -7.16 -14.14
N LYS A 17 7.35 -8.35 -14.75
CA LYS A 17 7.93 -9.64 -14.29
C LYS A 17 9.47 -9.62 -14.16
N SER A 18 10.05 -8.58 -13.56
CA SER A 18 11.46 -8.51 -13.22
C SER A 18 11.70 -9.26 -11.91
N SER A 19 12.75 -10.08 -11.89
CA SER A 19 13.17 -10.91 -10.75
C SER A 19 13.55 -10.09 -9.49
N ASP A 20 13.75 -8.78 -9.63
CA ASP A 20 14.13 -7.83 -8.59
C ASP A 20 12.94 -6.90 -8.24
N THR A 21 11.80 -7.49 -7.93
CA THR A 21 10.59 -6.74 -7.60
C THR A 21 10.83 -5.76 -6.44
N ILE A 22 10.34 -4.52 -6.52
CA ILE A 22 10.43 -3.54 -5.42
C ILE A 22 9.88 -4.14 -4.11
N ALA A 23 8.84 -4.97 -4.17
CA ALA A 23 8.33 -5.77 -3.05
C ALA A 23 9.40 -6.67 -2.40
N LEU A 24 10.23 -7.37 -3.19
CA LEU A 24 11.33 -8.18 -2.66
C LEU A 24 12.42 -7.32 -2.01
N ASN A 25 12.68 -6.13 -2.56
CA ASN A 25 13.62 -5.18 -1.97
C ASN A 25 13.06 -4.53 -0.68
N LEU A 26 11.74 -4.45 -0.52
CA LEU A 26 11.09 -3.98 0.71
C LEU A 26 10.89 -5.09 1.75
N SER A 27 10.81 -6.35 1.34
CA SER A 27 10.81 -7.48 2.28
C SER A 27 12.06 -7.45 3.18
N ASN A 28 11.88 -7.70 4.47
CA ASN A 28 12.95 -7.63 5.48
C ASN A 28 13.58 -6.23 5.65
N PHE A 29 12.93 -5.17 5.16
CA PHE A 29 13.40 -3.80 5.40
C PHE A 29 13.34 -3.46 6.89
N LEU A 30 12.30 -3.91 7.60
CA LEU A 30 12.17 -3.73 9.06
C LEU A 30 13.31 -4.41 9.84
N GLU A 31 13.75 -5.60 9.42
CA GLU A 31 14.90 -6.28 10.06
C GLU A 31 16.15 -5.39 10.01
N GLY A 32 16.40 -4.74 8.87
CA GLY A 32 17.53 -3.82 8.76
C GLY A 32 17.30 -2.46 9.39
N LEU A 33 16.06 -1.99 9.50
CA LEU A 33 15.70 -0.75 10.20
C LEU A 33 15.87 -0.89 11.72
N MET A 34 15.53 -2.07 12.26
CA MET A 34 15.65 -2.43 13.67
C MET A 34 17.05 -2.94 14.04
N ALA A 35 17.92 -3.17 13.04
CA ALA A 35 19.29 -3.61 13.28
C ALA A 35 20.16 -2.48 13.83
N PHE A 36 21.21 -2.87 14.56
CA PHE A 36 22.22 -1.91 15.00
C PHE A 36 22.85 -1.20 13.78
N PRO A 37 22.99 0.14 13.79
CA PRO A 37 23.29 0.94 12.60
C PRO A 37 24.77 0.88 12.16
N ILE A 38 25.30 -0.34 11.99
CA ILE A 38 26.66 -0.59 11.47
C ILE A 38 26.59 -0.87 9.97
N CYS A 39 27.20 0.02 9.18
CA CYS A 39 27.25 -0.06 7.72
C CYS A 39 28.43 -0.92 7.22
N VAL A 40 28.55 -2.16 7.71
CA VAL A 40 29.59 -3.11 7.31
C VAL A 40 28.99 -4.17 6.35
N PRO A 41 29.67 -4.51 5.24
CA PRO A 41 29.22 -5.57 4.35
C PRO A 41 28.87 -6.85 5.11
N GLY A 42 27.65 -7.37 4.90
CA GLY A 42 27.15 -8.56 5.59
C GLY A 42 26.22 -8.28 6.77
N THR A 43 26.12 -7.05 7.28
CA THR A 43 25.13 -6.70 8.30
C THR A 43 23.73 -6.49 7.71
N ALA A 44 22.69 -6.65 8.54
CA ALA A 44 21.31 -6.36 8.15
C ALA A 44 21.12 -4.88 7.75
N PHE A 45 21.72 -3.95 8.51
CA PHE A 45 21.68 -2.51 8.20
C PHE A 45 22.33 -2.19 6.84
N TYR A 46 23.49 -2.79 6.52
CA TYR A 46 24.14 -2.60 5.22
C TYR A 46 23.27 -3.10 4.06
N ARG A 47 22.69 -4.30 4.20
CA ARG A 47 21.77 -4.86 3.19
C ARG A 47 20.55 -3.97 2.99
N CYS A 48 19.95 -3.49 4.09
CA CYS A 48 18.81 -2.60 4.06
C CYS A 48 19.13 -1.27 3.35
N LYS A 49 20.23 -0.62 3.69
CA LYS A 49 20.69 0.60 2.99
C LYS A 49 20.88 0.38 1.50
N LYS A 50 21.45 -0.75 1.08
CA LYS A 50 21.62 -1.10 -0.34
C LYS A 50 20.28 -1.30 -1.06
N ARG A 51 19.32 -1.97 -0.41
CA ARG A 51 17.96 -2.14 -0.95
C ARG A 51 17.24 -0.80 -1.07
N GLN A 52 17.32 0.04 -0.04
CA GLN A 52 16.78 1.40 -0.06
C GLN A 52 17.29 2.20 -1.26
N GLN A 53 18.61 2.18 -1.49
CA GLN A 53 19.23 2.86 -2.63
C GLN A 53 18.68 2.37 -3.98
N LYS A 54 18.50 1.06 -4.15
CA LYS A 54 17.90 0.50 -5.37
C LYS A 54 16.47 0.99 -5.58
N VAL A 55 15.64 0.98 -4.53
CA VAL A 55 14.24 1.42 -4.62
C VAL A 55 14.17 2.92 -4.91
N ILE A 56 14.96 3.75 -4.23
CA ILE A 56 15.04 5.19 -4.49
C ILE A 56 15.48 5.48 -5.93
N GLN A 57 16.40 4.69 -6.49
CA GLN A 57 16.79 4.85 -7.90
C GLN A 57 15.63 4.58 -8.86
N VAL A 58 14.78 3.57 -8.58
CA VAL A 58 13.60 3.30 -9.40
C VAL A 58 12.59 4.45 -9.27
N ILE A 59 12.30 4.89 -8.05
CA ILE A 59 11.39 6.03 -7.79
C ILE A 59 11.91 7.29 -8.49
N SER A 60 13.21 7.58 -8.40
CA SER A 60 13.81 8.75 -9.02
C SER A 60 13.67 8.76 -10.53
N LYS A 61 13.70 7.59 -11.19
CA LYS A 61 13.44 7.48 -12.63
C LYS A 61 11.99 7.77 -12.95
N LEU A 62 11.04 7.22 -12.18
CA LEU A 62 9.62 7.49 -12.35
C LEU A 62 9.28 8.97 -12.20
N VAL A 63 9.82 9.63 -11.17
CA VAL A 63 9.65 11.08 -10.95
C VAL A 63 10.19 11.87 -12.13
N GLU A 64 11.38 11.53 -12.62
CA GLU A 64 12.02 12.22 -13.75
C GLU A 64 11.27 12.03 -15.07
N GLU A 65 10.83 10.81 -15.35
CA GLU A 65 9.97 10.52 -16.50
C GLU A 65 8.69 11.35 -16.46
N ARG A 66 8.08 11.49 -15.29
CA ARG A 66 6.85 12.28 -15.11
C ARG A 66 7.10 13.79 -15.29
N MET A 67 8.19 14.32 -14.71
CA MET A 67 8.60 15.72 -14.88
C MET A 67 8.83 16.08 -16.35
N ASN A 68 9.41 15.16 -17.13
CA ASN A 68 9.78 15.37 -18.53
C ASN A 68 8.61 15.13 -19.52
N SER A 69 7.51 14.51 -19.08
CA SER A 69 6.41 14.11 -19.97
C SER A 69 5.50 15.26 -20.43
N GLY A 70 5.62 16.48 -19.88
CA GLY A 70 4.89 17.69 -20.28
C GLY A 70 3.37 17.69 -20.04
N GLU A 71 2.76 18.87 -19.91
CA GLU A 71 1.31 19.05 -19.67
C GLU A 71 0.40 18.72 -20.88
N GLY A 72 0.97 18.55 -22.08
CA GLY A 72 0.21 18.50 -23.34
C GLY A 72 -0.34 17.15 -23.78
N GLY A 73 -0.19 16.07 -22.98
CA GLY A 73 -0.48 14.71 -23.44
C GLY A 73 -1.44 13.86 -22.60
N ARG A 74 -1.86 14.30 -21.41
CA ARG A 74 -2.60 13.43 -20.47
C ARG A 74 -3.94 14.03 -20.06
N ILE A 75 -5.01 13.54 -20.69
CA ILE A 75 -6.41 13.73 -20.26
C ILE A 75 -6.86 12.59 -19.33
N SER A 76 -6.05 11.55 -19.11
CA SER A 76 -6.49 10.35 -18.40
C SER A 76 -5.62 10.02 -17.18
N LYS A 77 -6.24 10.20 -16.01
CA LYS A 77 -5.82 9.83 -14.64
C LYS A 77 -4.62 10.58 -14.05
N THR A 78 -4.92 11.60 -13.24
CA THR A 78 -4.02 12.17 -12.22
C THR A 78 -3.81 11.11 -11.13
N ASP A 79 -2.58 10.61 -10.99
CA ASP A 79 -2.19 9.78 -9.85
C ASP A 79 -1.49 10.62 -8.76
N PHE A 80 -1.11 9.99 -7.65
CA PHE A 80 -0.45 10.71 -6.56
C PHE A 80 0.94 11.25 -6.96
N LEU A 81 1.66 10.56 -7.85
CA LEU A 81 2.92 11.03 -8.39
C LEU A 81 2.75 12.31 -9.22
N ASP A 82 1.67 12.41 -10.00
CA ASP A 82 1.33 13.66 -10.71
C ASP A 82 1.13 14.83 -9.77
N GLN A 83 0.40 14.62 -8.68
CA GLN A 83 0.20 15.66 -7.67
C GLN A 83 1.54 16.09 -7.06
N ILE A 84 2.42 15.15 -6.70
CA ILE A 84 3.75 15.47 -6.18
C ILE A 84 4.55 16.28 -7.20
N VAL A 85 4.56 15.88 -8.47
CA VAL A 85 5.33 16.56 -9.52
C VAL A 85 4.82 17.98 -9.75
N GLU A 86 3.51 18.19 -9.65
CA GLU A 86 2.91 19.53 -9.73
C GLU A 86 3.26 20.37 -8.50
N ASP A 87 3.15 19.81 -7.30
CA ASP A 87 3.50 20.50 -6.06
C ASP A 87 5.01 20.84 -6.02
N MET A 88 5.88 20.03 -6.65
CA MET A 88 7.31 20.36 -6.80
C MET A 88 7.56 21.63 -7.64
N ARG A 89 6.61 22.06 -8.47
CA ARG A 89 6.72 23.30 -9.27
C ARG A 89 6.33 24.54 -8.45
N THR A 90 5.40 24.39 -7.51
CA THR A 90 4.85 25.47 -6.69
C THR A 90 5.54 25.61 -5.34
N GLU A 91 5.95 24.48 -4.75
CA GLU A 91 6.49 24.38 -3.40
C GLU A 91 8.01 24.15 -3.40
N SER A 92 8.77 25.19 -3.05
CA SER A 92 10.24 25.16 -3.04
C SER A 92 10.87 24.11 -2.11
N PHE A 93 10.15 23.63 -1.09
CA PHE A 93 10.65 22.61 -0.17
C PHE A 93 10.57 21.18 -0.74
N LEU A 94 9.69 20.95 -1.73
CA LEU A 94 9.53 19.67 -2.40
C LEU A 94 10.62 19.49 -3.46
N THR A 95 11.84 19.26 -3.02
CA THR A 95 12.93 18.91 -3.94
C THR A 95 12.73 17.48 -4.49
N LYS A 96 13.34 17.16 -5.64
CA LYS A 96 13.29 15.79 -6.21
C LYS A 96 13.80 14.74 -5.21
N GLU A 97 14.85 15.08 -4.45
CA GLU A 97 15.38 14.19 -3.41
C GLU A 97 14.36 13.96 -2.30
N PHE A 98 13.72 15.02 -1.81
CA PHE A 98 12.67 14.91 -0.80
C PHE A 98 11.47 14.11 -1.30
N ALA A 99 10.98 14.38 -2.51
CA ALA A 99 9.89 13.64 -3.15
C ALA A 99 10.20 12.14 -3.26
N ASN A 100 11.42 11.78 -3.68
CA ASN A 100 11.86 10.38 -3.74
C ASN A 100 11.77 9.68 -2.37
N HIS A 101 12.17 10.38 -1.30
CA HIS A 101 12.12 9.85 0.07
C HIS A 101 10.69 9.76 0.62
N VAL A 102 9.81 10.72 0.31
CA VAL A 102 8.39 10.69 0.67
C VAL A 102 7.71 9.50 0.01
N LEU A 103 7.90 9.34 -1.30
CA LEU A 103 7.35 8.21 -2.06
C LEU A 103 7.85 6.87 -1.53
N PHE A 104 9.14 6.77 -1.21
CA PHE A 104 9.71 5.59 -0.57
C PHE A 104 9.04 5.30 0.79
N GLY A 105 8.87 6.32 1.62
CA GLY A 105 8.24 6.19 2.94
C GLY A 105 6.79 5.72 2.86
N ILE A 106 6.02 6.25 1.90
CA ILE A 106 4.63 5.84 1.68
C ILE A 106 4.54 4.38 1.21
N LEU A 107 5.38 3.97 0.25
CA LEU A 107 5.44 2.58 -0.22
C LEU A 107 5.84 1.61 0.90
N LEU A 108 6.78 2.02 1.76
CA LEU A 108 7.20 1.22 2.90
C LEU A 108 6.07 1.09 3.94
N ALA A 109 5.40 2.20 4.26
CA ALA A 109 4.31 2.23 5.25
C ALA A 109 3.10 1.39 4.81
N SER A 110 2.78 1.36 3.50
CA SER A 110 1.63 0.61 3.00
C SER A 110 1.85 -0.91 2.98
N PHE A 111 3.09 -1.36 2.83
CA PHE A 111 3.39 -2.78 2.67
C PHE A 111 3.30 -3.57 3.99
N GLU A 112 4.00 -3.12 5.02
CA GLU A 112 4.20 -3.91 6.24
C GLU A 112 2.97 -3.91 7.16
N ILE A 113 2.28 -2.77 7.30
CA ILE A 113 1.16 -2.59 8.22
C ILE A 113 -0.04 -3.43 7.77
N VAL A 114 -0.40 -3.34 6.49
CA VAL A 114 -1.59 -4.01 5.96
C VAL A 114 -1.40 -5.53 5.95
N SER A 115 -0.22 -6.01 5.55
CA SER A 115 0.07 -7.45 5.50
C SER A 115 -0.01 -8.10 6.89
N SER A 116 0.65 -7.48 7.89
CA SER A 116 0.66 -7.99 9.26
C SER A 116 -0.75 -8.05 9.85
N THR A 117 -1.59 -7.10 9.49
CA THR A 117 -2.94 -7.07 10.05
C THR A 117 -3.87 -8.05 9.40
N ILE A 118 -3.86 -8.15 8.07
CA ILE A 118 -4.68 -9.17 7.41
C ILE A 118 -4.34 -10.55 7.99
N ALA A 119 -3.05 -10.82 8.24
CA ALA A 119 -2.62 -12.04 8.91
C ALA A 119 -3.18 -12.18 10.35
N LEU A 120 -3.12 -11.13 11.17
CA LEU A 120 -3.68 -11.13 12.53
C LEU A 120 -5.20 -11.29 12.54
N ALA A 121 -5.91 -10.62 11.64
CA ALA A 121 -7.35 -10.73 11.50
C ALA A 121 -7.76 -12.16 11.11
N ILE A 122 -7.08 -12.76 10.12
CA ILE A 122 -7.32 -14.17 9.73
C ILE A 122 -7.08 -15.10 10.91
N LYS A 123 -5.98 -14.92 11.65
CA LYS A 123 -5.68 -15.73 12.83
C LYS A 123 -6.79 -15.59 13.89
N TYR A 124 -7.14 -14.37 14.25
CA TYR A 124 -8.16 -14.10 15.26
C TYR A 124 -9.53 -14.66 14.87
N LEU A 125 -9.95 -14.50 13.62
CA LEU A 125 -11.21 -15.06 13.12
C LEU A 125 -11.19 -16.59 13.10
N SER A 126 -10.04 -17.20 12.82
CA SER A 126 -9.87 -18.66 12.87
C SER A 126 -10.00 -19.22 14.28
N ASP A 127 -9.51 -18.47 15.28
CA ASP A 127 -9.63 -18.82 16.70
C ASP A 127 -11.04 -18.56 17.28
N HIS A 128 -11.87 -17.78 16.58
CA HIS A 128 -13.23 -17.40 17.00
C HIS A 128 -14.29 -17.67 15.90
N PRO A 129 -14.70 -18.93 15.68
CA PRO A 129 -15.62 -19.31 14.61
C PRO A 129 -16.98 -18.60 14.63
N SER A 130 -17.47 -18.23 15.82
CA SER A 130 -18.72 -17.45 15.95
C SER A 130 -18.60 -16.05 15.36
N LEU A 131 -17.43 -15.40 15.49
CA LEU A 131 -17.17 -14.10 14.88
C LEU A 131 -17.00 -14.23 13.37
N LEU A 132 -16.34 -15.30 12.91
CA LEU A 132 -16.24 -15.59 11.48
C LEU A 132 -17.64 -15.79 10.86
N GLN A 133 -18.51 -16.56 11.51
CA GLN A 133 -19.88 -16.76 11.05
C GLN A 133 -20.63 -15.43 10.94
N GLN A 134 -20.57 -14.58 11.97
CA GLN A 134 -21.21 -13.27 11.94
C GLN A 134 -20.67 -12.36 10.83
N LEU A 135 -19.36 -12.40 10.57
CA LEU A 135 -18.72 -11.66 9.48
C LEU A 135 -19.18 -12.18 8.10
N THR A 136 -19.32 -13.50 7.96
CA THR A 136 -19.84 -14.11 6.73
C THR A 136 -21.29 -13.72 6.51
N GLU A 137 -22.14 -13.76 7.54
CA GLU A 137 -23.55 -13.35 7.46
C GLU A 137 -23.69 -11.88 7.05
N GLU A 138 -22.86 -10.97 7.60
CA GLU A 138 -22.82 -9.56 7.19
C GLU A 138 -22.49 -9.42 5.69
N HIS A 139 -21.40 -10.03 5.23
CA HIS A 139 -20.97 -9.90 3.84
C HIS A 139 -21.95 -10.55 2.84
N GLU A 140 -22.57 -11.67 3.20
CA GLU A 140 -23.61 -12.29 2.38
C GLU A 140 -24.84 -11.41 2.25
N GLN A 141 -25.27 -10.74 3.32
CA GLN A 141 -26.40 -9.79 3.28
C GLN A 141 -26.12 -8.62 2.34
N ILE A 142 -24.89 -8.07 2.39
CA ILE A 142 -24.46 -6.99 1.50
C ILE A 142 -24.46 -7.46 0.05
N LEU A 143 -23.79 -8.57 -0.25
CA LEU A 143 -23.74 -9.12 -1.62
C LEU A 143 -25.14 -9.43 -2.17
N ASN A 144 -26.03 -9.98 -1.34
CA ASN A 144 -27.41 -10.28 -1.74
C ASN A 144 -28.25 -9.01 -1.95
N LYS A 145 -27.92 -7.91 -1.27
CA LYS A 145 -28.53 -6.60 -1.51
C LYS A 145 -28.01 -6.03 -2.83
N THR A 146 -26.69 -5.94 -3.01
CA THR A 146 -26.06 -5.44 -4.24
C THR A 146 -26.59 -6.18 -5.47
N ARG A 147 -26.64 -7.52 -5.45
CA ARG A 147 -27.20 -8.33 -6.55
C ARG A 147 -28.67 -8.07 -6.86
N ARG A 148 -29.49 -7.66 -5.88
CA ARG A 148 -30.91 -7.34 -6.09
C ARG A 148 -31.11 -5.94 -6.65
N ASP A 149 -30.22 -5.02 -6.29
CA ASP A 149 -30.29 -3.61 -6.66
C ASP A 149 -29.57 -3.32 -8.00
N CYS A 150 -28.70 -4.24 -8.46
CA CYS A 150 -28.01 -4.12 -9.75
C CYS A 150 -28.96 -4.26 -10.95
N ASN A 151 -28.91 -3.26 -11.86
CA ASN A 151 -29.36 -3.42 -13.23
C ASN A 151 -28.44 -4.39 -13.98
N PRO A 152 -28.95 -5.28 -14.85
CA PRO A 152 -28.13 -6.17 -15.68
C PRO A 152 -27.30 -5.34 -16.68
N GLY A 153 -26.11 -4.90 -16.26
CA GLY A 153 -25.21 -4.07 -17.08
C GLY A 153 -24.22 -3.20 -16.29
N LEU A 154 -24.36 -3.02 -14.97
CA LEU A 154 -23.35 -2.37 -14.14
C LEU A 154 -22.34 -3.42 -13.64
N GLU A 155 -21.04 -3.12 -13.69
CA GLU A 155 -19.98 -4.02 -13.21
C GLU A 155 -20.25 -4.47 -11.76
N ASP A 156 -20.01 -5.76 -11.45
CA ASP A 156 -20.13 -6.39 -10.12
C ASP A 156 -19.12 -5.80 -9.11
N GLY A 157 -19.21 -4.50 -8.83
CA GLY A 157 -18.34 -3.77 -7.91
C GLY A 157 -19.04 -3.48 -6.58
N LEU A 158 -18.27 -3.52 -5.48
CA LEU A 158 -18.71 -2.99 -4.20
C LEU A 158 -18.85 -1.46 -4.28
N GLU A 159 -19.99 -0.94 -3.87
CA GLU A 159 -20.20 0.51 -3.79
C GLU A 159 -19.75 1.09 -2.45
N TRP A 160 -19.60 2.42 -2.38
CA TRP A 160 -19.25 3.11 -1.14
C TRP A 160 -20.29 2.90 -0.02
N GLU A 161 -21.57 2.79 -0.39
CA GLU A 161 -22.63 2.48 0.57
C GLU A 161 -22.53 1.06 1.13
N ASP A 162 -22.07 0.10 0.31
CA ASP A 162 -21.83 -1.27 0.75
C ASP A 162 -20.71 -1.29 1.79
N TYR A 163 -19.58 -0.62 1.52
CA TYR A 163 -18.48 -0.49 2.47
C TYR A 163 -18.92 0.13 3.80
N LYS A 164 -19.69 1.22 3.77
CA LYS A 164 -20.20 1.88 4.99
C LYS A 164 -21.15 0.98 5.79
N SER A 165 -21.79 0.00 5.16
CA SER A 165 -22.70 -0.93 5.82
C SER A 165 -21.99 -2.11 6.51
N MET A 166 -20.67 -2.23 6.39
CA MET A 166 -19.86 -3.29 7.00
C MET A 166 -19.55 -3.02 8.49
N TYR A 167 -20.58 -2.83 9.30
CA TYR A 167 -20.47 -2.43 10.71
C TYR A 167 -19.66 -3.42 11.55
N PHE A 168 -19.90 -4.71 11.40
CA PHE A 168 -19.19 -5.76 12.12
C PHE A 168 -17.75 -5.90 11.62
N THR A 169 -17.52 -5.77 10.32
CA THR A 169 -16.16 -5.70 9.75
C THR A 169 -15.34 -4.56 10.36
N HIS A 170 -15.94 -3.38 10.58
CA HIS A 170 -15.27 -2.28 11.28
C HIS A 170 -14.93 -2.64 12.75
N ASN A 171 -15.81 -3.35 13.44
CA ASN A 171 -15.53 -3.83 14.81
C ASN A 171 -14.41 -4.88 14.86
N VAL A 172 -14.39 -5.81 13.91
CA VAL A 172 -13.29 -6.77 13.74
C VAL A 172 -12.00 -6.03 13.38
N SER A 173 -12.08 -4.97 12.59
CA SER A 173 -10.93 -4.15 12.28
C SER A 173 -10.30 -3.59 13.56
N HIS A 174 -11.05 -3.26 14.61
CA HIS A 174 -10.47 -2.79 15.89
C HIS A 174 -9.61 -3.82 16.65
N ILE A 175 -9.46 -5.07 16.17
CA ILE A 175 -8.53 -6.07 16.74
C ILE A 175 -7.09 -5.54 16.85
N TYR A 176 -6.67 -4.55 16.04
CA TYR A 176 -5.36 -3.90 16.21
C TYR A 176 -5.09 -3.40 17.63
N HIS A 177 -6.11 -2.94 18.36
CA HIS A 177 -5.95 -2.46 19.73
C HIS A 177 -5.59 -3.57 20.73
N LEU A 178 -5.84 -4.83 20.36
CA LEU A 178 -5.53 -6.00 21.17
C LEU A 178 -4.14 -6.57 20.88
N SER A 179 -3.47 -6.10 19.82
CA SER A 179 -2.16 -6.57 19.40
C SER A 179 -1.06 -5.61 19.89
N PRO A 180 -0.19 -6.00 20.86
CA PRO A 180 0.89 -5.15 21.36
C PRO A 180 2.03 -4.92 20.36
N PHE A 181 1.94 -5.42 19.11
CA PHE A 181 3.02 -5.40 18.12
C PHE A 181 3.49 -4.01 17.66
N ILE A 182 2.77 -2.93 17.98
CA ILE A 182 3.17 -1.56 17.63
C ILE A 182 3.92 -0.87 18.78
N TYR A 183 3.95 -1.45 19.99
CA TYR A 183 4.47 -0.79 21.20
C TYR A 183 5.71 -1.46 21.84
N SER A 184 6.36 -2.42 21.19
CA SER A 184 7.54 -3.13 21.73
C SER A 184 8.77 -2.99 20.85
#